data_AF-A0A1F9XCB0-F1
#
_entry.id   AF-A0A1F9XCB0-F1
#
_cell.length_a   1.000
_cell.length_b   1.000
_cell.length_c   1.000
_cell.angle_alpha   90.00
_cell.angle_beta   90.00
_cell.angle_gamma   90.00
#
_symmetry.space_group_name_H-M   'P 1'
#
loop_
_entity.id
_entity.type
_entity.pdbx_description
1 polymer ?
#
loop_
_entity_poly.entity_id
_entity_poly.type
_entity_poly.pdbx_seq_one_letter_code
_entity_poly.pdbx_strand_id
1 'polypeptide(L)'
;MLSEREKAGLIKAYYDTAIRCYQAGDFDKAVSYWEQIMQLDPTQLQPPKLIAVAKDKIREKYSKALKNVEALYAVGKYTQALAEMNTALLAAPNSEALMTFNDQLGKVHKALGDETSQTRIGQYIRAAVNEYLKPTPKLRSAIHGIIYAGQLQPGNGRIKKFIEVLTEAYPSQVKAVEIVPGMTLVEQKLVASLNYIYDAKYDRAILECNDILELEPNNVMALKRQGSAYYALKKTERAKQIWREALKLNPKDAELQSFLKQ
;
A
#
# COMPACT_ATOMS: atom_id res chain seq x y z
N MET A 1 -12.96 47.84 18.93
CA MET A 1 -11.74 47.16 19.40
C MET A 1 -11.95 46.80 20.87
N LEU A 2 -11.64 45.58 21.28
CA LEU A 2 -11.75 45.14 22.68
C LEU A 2 -10.84 46.00 23.58
N SER A 3 -11.29 46.31 24.79
CA SER A 3 -10.45 46.95 25.80
C SER A 3 -9.37 45.99 26.32
N GLU A 4 -8.25 46.53 26.82
CA GLU A 4 -7.15 45.72 27.36
C GLU A 4 -7.59 44.78 28.49
N ARG A 5 -8.58 45.21 29.30
CA ARG A 5 -9.13 44.39 30.40
C ARG A 5 -9.98 43.22 29.87
N GLU A 6 -10.71 43.43 28.78
CA GLU A 6 -11.49 42.37 28.12
C GLU A 6 -10.58 41.36 27.41
N LYS A 7 -9.50 41.83 26.76
CA LYS A 7 -8.48 40.95 26.17
C LYS A 7 -7.81 40.08 27.22
N ALA A 8 -7.39 40.66 28.35
CA ALA A 8 -6.76 39.91 29.43
C ALA A 8 -7.69 38.83 30.02
N GLY A 9 -8.99 39.13 30.17
CA GLY A 9 -9.98 38.15 30.62
C GLY A 9 -10.17 36.99 29.63
N LEU A 10 -10.20 37.30 28.33
CA LEU A 10 -10.36 36.31 27.26
C LEU A 10 -9.11 35.42 27.11
N ILE A 11 -7.91 36.00 27.18
CA ILE A 11 -6.65 35.26 27.16
C ILE A 11 -6.60 34.24 28.30
N LYS A 12 -6.99 34.65 29.52
CA LYS A 12 -7.05 33.74 30.67
C LYS A 12 -8.02 32.57 30.42
N ALA A 13 -9.22 32.85 29.91
CA ALA A 13 -10.19 31.82 29.59
C ALA A 13 -9.69 30.85 28.50
N TYR A 14 -8.98 31.35 27.50
CA TYR A 14 -8.36 30.53 26.46
C TYR A 14 -7.23 29.65 27.01
N TYR A 15 -6.41 30.14 27.94
CA TYR A 15 -5.41 29.29 28.61
C TYR A 15 -6.05 28.17 29.41
N ASP A 16 -7.06 28.48 30.22
CA ASP A 16 -7.75 27.49 31.06
C ASP A 16 -8.44 26.41 30.21
N THR A 17 -8.95 26.79 29.04
CA THR A 17 -9.59 25.87 28.09
C THR A 17 -8.54 25.06 27.34
N ALA A 18 -7.46 25.68 26.86
CA ALA A 18 -6.36 25.02 26.17
C ALA A 18 -5.69 23.95 27.04
N ILE A 19 -5.44 24.24 28.33
CA ILE A 19 -4.86 23.28 29.28
C ILE A 19 -5.79 22.09 29.49
N ARG A 20 -7.10 22.32 29.65
CA ARG A 20 -8.09 21.24 29.75
C ARG A 20 -8.12 20.36 28.51
N CYS A 21 -8.11 20.95 27.31
CA CYS A 21 -8.00 20.22 26.05
C CYS A 21 -6.70 19.41 25.97
N TYR A 22 -5.57 20.01 26.35
CA TYR A 22 -4.26 19.35 26.34
C TYR A 22 -4.21 18.16 27.30
N GLN A 23 -4.74 18.30 28.52
CA GLN A 23 -4.82 17.20 29.49
C GLN A 23 -5.76 16.08 29.05
N ALA A 24 -6.81 16.41 28.30
CA ALA A 24 -7.71 15.44 27.67
C ALA A 24 -7.09 14.77 26.41
N GLY A 25 -5.90 15.18 25.97
CA GLY A 25 -5.24 14.67 24.77
C GLY A 25 -5.79 15.25 23.45
N ASP A 26 -6.61 16.30 23.52
CA ASP A 26 -7.15 17.07 22.39
C ASP A 26 -6.18 18.21 22.04
N PHE A 27 -5.02 17.81 21.51
CA PHE A 27 -3.89 18.71 21.23
C PHE A 27 -4.22 19.76 20.16
N ASP A 28 -5.08 19.45 19.20
CA ASP A 28 -5.48 20.38 18.13
C ASP A 28 -6.34 21.52 18.65
N LYS A 29 -7.32 21.23 19.53
CA LYS A 29 -8.07 22.30 20.21
C LYS A 29 -7.17 23.11 21.13
N ALA A 30 -6.22 22.49 21.82
CA ALA A 30 -5.26 23.22 22.63
C ALA A 30 -4.42 24.19 21.77
N VAL A 31 -3.94 23.73 20.61
CA VAL A 31 -3.21 24.56 19.63
C VAL A 31 -4.07 25.70 19.11
N SER A 32 -5.33 25.47 18.73
CA SER A 32 -6.18 26.54 18.20
C SER A 32 -6.47 27.64 19.23
N TYR A 33 -6.69 27.29 20.51
CA TYR A 33 -6.82 28.29 21.58
C TYR A 33 -5.51 29.06 21.84
N TRP A 34 -4.35 28.40 21.76
CA TRP A 34 -3.06 29.08 21.85
C TRP A 34 -2.79 30.00 20.66
N GLU A 35 -3.19 29.61 19.46
CA GLU A 35 -3.12 30.47 18.26
C GLU A 35 -4.06 31.68 18.40
N GLN A 36 -5.27 31.51 18.96
CA GLN A 36 -6.17 32.62 19.29
C GLN A 36 -5.58 33.56 20.35
N ILE A 37 -4.88 33.03 21.36
CA ILE A 37 -4.14 33.85 22.34
C ILE A 37 -3.08 34.69 21.63
N MET A 38 -2.31 34.10 20.70
CA MET A 38 -1.29 34.83 19.93
C MET A 38 -1.89 35.90 19.01
N GLN A 39 -3.11 35.71 18.51
CA GLN A 39 -3.82 36.75 17.74
C GLN A 39 -4.26 37.92 18.62
N LEU A 40 -4.65 37.66 19.88
CA LEU A 40 -5.07 38.69 20.84
C LEU A 40 -3.88 39.44 21.46
N ASP A 41 -2.79 38.73 21.73
CA ASP A 41 -1.54 39.28 22.27
C ASP A 41 -0.33 38.51 21.69
N PRO A 42 0.28 39.05 20.61
CA PRO A 42 1.46 38.44 19.98
C PRO A 42 2.73 38.45 20.86
N THR A 43 2.75 39.19 21.97
CA THR A 43 3.94 39.31 22.83
C THR A 43 4.10 38.13 23.80
N GLN A 44 3.09 37.25 23.88
CA GLN A 44 3.09 36.08 24.75
C GLN A 44 4.17 35.05 24.34
N LEU A 45 5.09 34.75 25.25
CA LEU A 45 6.21 33.82 25.01
C LEU A 45 5.86 32.33 25.25
N GLN A 46 4.78 32.05 25.98
CA GLN A 46 4.37 30.69 26.37
C GLN A 46 3.60 29.93 25.26
N PRO A 47 2.59 30.53 24.59
CA PRO A 47 1.79 29.82 23.58
C PRO A 47 2.63 29.18 22.47
N PRO A 48 3.67 29.84 21.88
CA PRO A 48 4.50 29.22 20.85
C PRO A 48 5.19 27.92 21.30
N LYS A 49 5.68 27.88 22.55
CA LYS A 49 6.35 26.69 23.11
C LYS A 49 5.36 25.55 23.32
N LEU A 50 4.19 25.86 23.85
CA LEU A 50 3.12 24.89 24.08
C LEU A 50 2.57 24.33 22.76
N ILE A 51 2.41 25.19 21.76
CA ILE A 51 2.04 24.78 20.39
C ILE A 51 3.08 23.82 19.82
N ALA A 52 4.38 24.10 19.97
CA ALA A 52 5.43 23.21 19.48
C ALA A 52 5.36 21.82 20.12
N VAL A 53 5.24 21.75 21.45
CA VAL A 53 5.12 20.48 22.18
C VAL A 53 3.85 19.71 21.79
N ALA A 54 2.72 20.40 21.64
CA ALA A 54 1.48 19.77 21.19
C ALA A 54 1.58 19.26 19.75
N LYS A 55 2.21 20.02 18.85
CA LYS A 55 2.47 19.58 17.46
C LYS A 55 3.38 18.36 17.40
N ASP A 56 4.37 18.26 18.28
CA ASP A 56 5.21 17.05 18.40
C ASP A 56 4.40 15.85 18.90
N LYS A 57 3.51 16.04 19.88
CA LYS A 57 2.60 14.99 20.37
C LYS A 57 1.59 14.55 19.30
N ILE A 58 1.07 15.49 18.50
CA ILE A 58 0.23 15.20 17.34
C ILE A 58 1.02 14.35 16.32
N ARG A 59 2.26 14.72 16.01
CA ARG A 59 3.13 13.97 15.09
C ARG A 59 3.43 12.56 15.60
N GLU A 60 3.70 12.40 16.89
CA GLU A 60 3.92 11.10 17.54
C GLU A 60 2.66 10.22 17.45
N LYS A 61 1.50 10.77 17.83
CA LYS A 61 0.20 10.09 17.75
C LYS A 61 -0.15 9.69 16.32
N TYR A 62 0.06 10.60 15.36
CA TYR A 62 -0.09 10.36 13.92
C TYR A 62 0.78 9.20 13.45
N SER A 63 2.06 9.17 13.84
CA SER A 63 2.98 8.10 13.42
C SER A 63 2.55 6.72 13.95
N LYS A 64 2.00 6.68 15.16
CA LYS A 64 1.47 5.46 15.77
C LYS A 64 0.15 5.03 15.12
N ALA A 65 -0.75 5.98 14.88
CA ALA A 65 -2.03 5.74 14.20
C ALA A 65 -1.79 5.19 12.79
N LEU A 66 -0.87 5.79 12.02
CA LEU A 66 -0.51 5.30 10.69
C LEU A 66 0.06 3.88 10.71
N LYS A 67 0.97 3.57 11.63
CA LYS A 67 1.49 2.20 11.79
C LYS A 67 0.37 1.21 12.11
N ASN A 68 -0.60 1.62 12.93
CA ASN A 68 -1.74 0.77 13.26
C ASN A 68 -2.66 0.57 12.03
N VAL A 69 -2.92 1.64 11.28
CA VAL A 69 -3.66 1.58 10.01
C VAL A 69 -2.97 0.61 9.05
N GLU A 70 -1.65 0.72 8.88
CA GLU A 70 -0.84 -0.19 8.08
C GLU A 70 -0.98 -1.65 8.52
N ALA A 71 -0.87 -1.91 9.82
CA ALA A 71 -1.06 -3.26 10.35
C ALA A 71 -2.48 -3.81 10.09
N LEU A 72 -3.51 -2.96 10.21
CA LEU A 72 -4.92 -3.34 10.03
C LEU A 72 -5.26 -3.63 8.56
N TYR A 73 -4.90 -2.74 7.63
CA TYR A 73 -5.19 -2.99 6.23
C TYR A 73 -4.32 -4.13 5.66
N ALA A 74 -3.09 -4.33 6.17
CA ALA A 74 -2.24 -5.44 5.77
C ALA A 74 -2.89 -6.81 6.00
N VAL A 75 -3.72 -6.93 7.04
CA VAL A 75 -4.49 -8.14 7.37
C VAL A 75 -5.93 -8.11 6.83
N GLY A 76 -6.27 -7.11 6.01
CA GLY A 76 -7.58 -6.99 5.35
C GLY A 76 -8.71 -6.45 6.23
N LYS A 77 -8.40 -5.80 7.36
CA LYS A 77 -9.37 -5.14 8.24
C LYS A 77 -9.54 -3.67 7.87
N TYR A 78 -10.08 -3.41 6.68
CA TYR A 78 -10.21 -2.06 6.13
C TYR A 78 -11.21 -1.19 6.91
N THR A 79 -12.26 -1.78 7.49
CA THR A 79 -13.22 -1.05 8.34
C THR A 79 -12.53 -0.42 9.55
N GLN A 80 -11.71 -1.22 10.25
CA GLN A 80 -10.96 -0.75 11.42
C GLN A 80 -9.85 0.22 11.01
N ALA A 81 -9.18 -0.06 9.90
CA ALA A 81 -8.16 0.84 9.34
C ALA A 81 -8.76 2.22 8.99
N LEU A 82 -9.98 2.28 8.44
CA LEU A 82 -10.68 3.53 8.15
C LEU A 82 -11.08 4.28 9.43
N ALA A 83 -11.56 3.57 10.44
CA ALA A 83 -11.88 4.19 11.72
C ALA A 83 -10.65 4.88 12.33
N GLU A 84 -9.51 4.20 12.34
CA GLU A 84 -8.23 4.75 12.82
C GLU A 84 -7.68 5.86 11.91
N MET A 85 -7.88 5.75 10.59
CA MET A 85 -7.49 6.82 9.67
C MET A 85 -8.33 8.09 9.87
N ASN A 86 -9.63 7.93 10.13
CA ASN A 86 -10.51 9.07 10.43
C ASN A 86 -10.12 9.74 11.75
N THR A 87 -9.69 9.00 12.78
CA THR A 87 -9.15 9.63 14.00
C THR A 87 -7.84 10.38 13.75
N ALA A 88 -6.97 9.84 12.88
CA ALA A 88 -5.75 10.52 12.45
C ALA A 88 -6.05 11.82 11.65
N LEU A 89 -7.07 11.81 10.80
CA LEU A 89 -7.54 12.99 10.07
C LEU A 89 -8.16 14.04 10.98
N LEU A 90 -8.91 13.67 12.01
CA LEU A 90 -9.40 14.62 13.00
C LEU A 90 -8.25 15.37 13.71
N ALA A 91 -7.09 14.71 13.87
CA ALA A 91 -5.90 15.29 14.46
C ALA A 91 -5.01 16.07 13.45
N ALA A 92 -5.31 16.01 12.16
CA ALA A 92 -4.56 16.70 11.10
C ALA A 92 -5.45 16.94 9.87
N PRO A 93 -6.52 17.75 9.99
CA PRO A 93 -7.59 17.81 9.00
C PRO A 93 -7.16 18.36 7.63
N ASN A 94 -6.04 19.08 7.58
CA ASN A 94 -5.53 19.72 6.36
C ASN A 94 -4.36 18.94 5.71
N SER A 95 -4.07 17.72 6.18
CA SER A 95 -2.99 16.91 5.59
C SER A 95 -3.45 16.27 4.29
N GLU A 96 -2.98 16.81 3.16
CA GLU A 96 -3.30 16.29 1.81
C GLU A 96 -2.98 14.81 1.69
N ALA A 97 -1.80 14.38 2.14
CA ALA A 97 -1.38 12.98 2.10
C ALA A 97 -2.33 12.05 2.88
N LEU A 98 -2.82 12.47 4.05
CA LEU A 98 -3.80 11.71 4.82
C LEU A 98 -5.16 11.66 4.14
N MET A 99 -5.60 12.79 3.57
CA MET A 99 -6.87 12.86 2.86
C MET A 99 -6.85 11.94 1.63
N THR A 100 -5.78 11.97 0.83
CA THR A 100 -5.59 11.07 -0.31
C THR A 100 -5.57 9.62 0.12
N PHE A 101 -4.79 9.28 1.16
CA PHE A 101 -4.72 7.90 1.64
C PHE A 101 -6.08 7.41 2.18
N ASN A 102 -6.80 8.25 2.92
CA ASN A 102 -8.13 7.92 3.43
C ASN A 102 -9.16 7.73 2.31
N ASP A 103 -9.12 8.57 1.27
CA ASP A 103 -9.97 8.40 0.08
C ASP A 103 -9.67 7.07 -0.63
N GLN A 104 -8.40 6.75 -0.83
CA GLN A 104 -7.98 5.47 -1.43
C GLN A 104 -8.45 4.27 -0.60
N LEU A 105 -8.22 4.28 0.71
CA LEU A 105 -8.67 3.23 1.63
C LEU A 105 -10.20 3.14 1.67
N GLY A 106 -10.90 4.28 1.57
CA GLY A 106 -12.36 4.36 1.51
C GLY A 106 -12.93 3.68 0.26
N LYS A 107 -12.33 3.93 -0.90
CA LYS A 107 -12.66 3.28 -2.17
C LYS A 107 -12.43 1.77 -2.10
N VAL A 108 -11.29 1.34 -1.53
CA VAL A 108 -10.98 -0.08 -1.28
C VAL A 108 -12.06 -0.74 -0.43
N HIS A 109 -12.35 -0.18 0.75
CA HIS A 109 -13.36 -0.72 1.65
C HIS A 109 -14.74 -0.77 1.00
N LYS A 110 -15.15 0.27 0.26
CA LYS A 110 -16.44 0.30 -0.45
C LYS A 110 -16.54 -0.80 -1.52
N ALA A 111 -15.43 -1.12 -2.19
CA ALA A 111 -15.39 -2.16 -3.22
C ALA A 111 -15.35 -3.58 -2.63
N LEU A 112 -14.49 -3.80 -1.64
CA LEU A 112 -14.16 -5.15 -1.13
C LEU A 112 -14.88 -5.53 0.16
N GLY A 113 -15.21 -4.56 1.02
CA GLY A 113 -15.40 -4.81 2.45
C GLY A 113 -14.15 -5.42 3.08
N ASP A 114 -14.25 -5.88 4.33
CA ASP A 114 -13.13 -6.58 4.97
C ASP A 114 -12.82 -7.91 4.27
N GLU A 115 -11.53 -8.19 4.08
CA GLU A 115 -11.01 -9.39 3.42
C GLU A 115 -9.99 -10.09 4.34
N THR A 116 -10.52 -10.77 5.35
CA THR A 116 -9.71 -11.49 6.36
C THR A 116 -9.56 -12.98 6.07
N SER A 117 -10.08 -13.47 4.93
CA SER A 117 -10.08 -14.91 4.64
C SER A 117 -8.65 -15.43 4.45
N GLN A 118 -8.36 -16.62 4.95
CA GLN A 118 -7.06 -17.28 4.76
C GLN A 118 -6.96 -18.04 3.44
N THR A 119 -7.89 -17.80 2.52
CA THR A 119 -7.88 -18.42 1.20
C THR A 119 -6.76 -17.85 0.33
N ARG A 120 -6.29 -18.63 -0.64
CA ARG A 120 -5.29 -18.17 -1.62
C ARG A 120 -5.76 -16.92 -2.38
N ILE A 121 -7.05 -16.86 -2.72
CA ILE A 121 -7.67 -15.69 -3.37
C ILE A 121 -7.66 -14.48 -2.43
N GLY A 122 -8.06 -14.65 -1.16
CA GLY A 122 -8.01 -13.59 -0.15
C GLY A 122 -6.60 -13.04 0.07
N GLN A 123 -5.58 -13.90 0.01
CA GLN A 123 -4.18 -13.48 0.05
C GLN A 123 -3.81 -12.61 -1.16
N TYR A 124 -4.23 -12.96 -2.37
CA TYR A 124 -3.99 -12.14 -3.57
C TYR A 124 -4.70 -10.79 -3.50
N ILE A 125 -5.95 -10.77 -3.03
CA ILE A 125 -6.69 -9.52 -2.84
C ILE A 125 -5.93 -8.62 -1.86
N ARG A 126 -5.53 -9.13 -0.68
CA ARG A 126 -4.78 -8.36 0.31
C ARG A 126 -3.43 -7.88 -0.23
N ALA A 127 -2.69 -8.73 -0.93
CA ALA A 127 -1.41 -8.35 -1.54
C ALA A 127 -1.60 -7.21 -2.55
N ALA A 128 -2.63 -7.29 -3.40
CA ALA A 128 -2.95 -6.25 -4.37
C ALA A 128 -3.33 -4.93 -3.70
N VAL A 129 -4.19 -4.97 -2.69
CA VAL A 129 -4.57 -3.78 -1.90
C VAL A 129 -3.36 -3.18 -1.20
N ASN A 130 -2.50 -4.00 -0.62
CA ASN A 130 -1.28 -3.53 0.05
C ASN A 130 -0.34 -2.80 -0.91
N GLU A 131 -0.15 -3.28 -2.14
CA GLU A 131 0.67 -2.58 -3.13
C GLU A 131 0.00 -1.31 -3.67
N TYR A 132 -1.34 -1.26 -3.70
CA TYR A 132 -2.10 -0.07 -4.10
C TYR A 132 -2.07 1.05 -3.04
N LEU A 133 -2.17 0.71 -1.75
CA LEU A 133 -2.25 1.69 -0.66
C LEU A 133 -0.88 2.23 -0.20
N LYS A 134 0.24 1.62 -0.60
CA LYS A 134 1.57 2.13 -0.22
C LYS A 134 1.80 3.56 -0.74
N PRO A 135 2.59 4.38 -0.02
CA PRO A 135 2.94 5.74 -0.46
C PRO A 135 3.56 5.79 -1.86
N THR A 136 4.35 4.77 -2.21
CA THR A 136 4.90 4.55 -3.55
C THR A 136 4.31 3.26 -4.11
N PRO A 137 3.14 3.31 -4.77
CA PRO A 137 2.40 2.11 -5.14
C PRO A 137 3.08 1.36 -6.28
N LYS A 138 3.20 0.03 -6.14
CA LYS A 138 3.58 -0.84 -7.26
C LYS A 138 2.33 -1.23 -8.03
N LEU A 139 1.84 -0.29 -8.85
CA LEU A 139 0.57 -0.45 -9.58
C LEU A 139 0.55 -1.72 -10.43
N ARG A 140 1.67 -2.10 -11.04
CA ARG A 140 1.78 -3.33 -11.81
C ARG A 140 1.42 -4.57 -10.97
N SER A 141 2.03 -4.72 -9.80
CA SER A 141 1.77 -5.82 -8.87
C SER A 141 0.33 -5.79 -8.36
N ALA A 142 -0.18 -4.61 -8.00
CA ALA A 142 -1.57 -4.43 -7.56
C ALA A 142 -2.58 -4.87 -8.63
N ILE A 143 -2.43 -4.37 -9.85
CA ILE A 143 -3.31 -4.65 -10.99
C ILE A 143 -3.22 -6.13 -11.38
N HIS A 144 -2.02 -6.68 -11.51
CA HIS A 144 -1.85 -8.11 -11.84
C HIS A 144 -2.49 -9.02 -10.77
N GLY A 145 -2.24 -8.72 -9.49
CA GLY A 145 -2.77 -9.49 -8.37
C GLY A 145 -4.29 -9.56 -8.37
N ILE A 146 -4.96 -8.42 -8.55
CA ILE A 146 -6.42 -8.38 -8.53
C ILE A 146 -7.06 -8.92 -9.81
N ILE A 147 -6.47 -8.69 -10.99
CA ILE A 147 -6.95 -9.27 -12.25
C ILE A 147 -6.86 -10.79 -12.17
N TYR A 148 -5.72 -11.31 -11.72
CA TYR A 148 -5.52 -12.75 -11.57
C TYR A 148 -6.49 -13.36 -10.54
N ALA A 149 -6.70 -12.69 -9.39
CA ALA A 149 -7.73 -13.09 -8.43
C ALA A 149 -9.14 -13.13 -9.07
N GLY A 150 -9.45 -12.16 -9.93
CA GLY A 150 -10.70 -12.11 -10.69
C GLY A 150 -10.86 -13.26 -11.69
N GLN A 151 -9.78 -13.66 -12.36
CA GLN A 151 -9.77 -14.83 -13.26
C GLN A 151 -10.00 -16.14 -12.50
N LEU A 152 -9.44 -16.26 -11.28
CA LEU A 152 -9.64 -17.43 -10.43
C LEU A 152 -11.04 -17.48 -9.79
N GLN A 153 -11.72 -16.33 -9.68
CA GLN A 153 -13.07 -16.24 -9.12
C GLN A 153 -13.98 -15.27 -9.91
N PRO A 154 -14.38 -15.63 -11.15
CA PRO A 154 -15.10 -14.71 -12.06
C PRO A 154 -16.44 -14.17 -11.54
N GLY A 155 -17.07 -14.88 -10.60
CA GLY A 155 -18.34 -14.46 -9.98
C GLY A 155 -18.21 -13.51 -8.78
N ASN A 156 -16.98 -13.16 -8.36
CA ASN A 156 -16.79 -12.32 -7.20
C ASN A 156 -17.01 -10.83 -7.54
N GLY A 157 -18.21 -10.34 -7.25
CA GLY A 157 -18.58 -8.94 -7.46
C GLY A 157 -17.74 -7.92 -6.68
N ARG A 158 -17.10 -8.33 -5.57
CA ARG A 158 -16.19 -7.46 -4.80
C ARG A 158 -14.89 -7.21 -5.56
N ILE A 159 -14.28 -8.28 -6.09
CA ILE A 159 -13.08 -8.18 -6.94
C ILE A 159 -13.39 -7.30 -8.16
N LYS A 160 -14.53 -7.53 -8.82
CA LYS A 160 -14.94 -6.74 -9.98
C LYS A 160 -15.01 -5.24 -9.65
N LYS A 161 -15.67 -4.87 -8.53
CA LYS A 161 -15.73 -3.48 -8.07
C LYS A 161 -14.35 -2.88 -7.79
N PHE A 162 -13.41 -3.66 -7.26
CA PHE A 162 -12.06 -3.15 -7.00
C PHE A 162 -11.25 -2.97 -8.30
N ILE A 163 -11.44 -3.84 -9.30
CA ILE A 163 -10.90 -3.62 -10.65
C ILE A 163 -11.48 -2.34 -11.25
N GLU A 164 -12.77 -2.06 -11.07
CA GLU A 164 -13.40 -0.81 -11.51
C GLU A 164 -12.75 0.41 -10.82
N VAL A 165 -12.48 0.36 -9.51
CA VAL A 165 -11.74 1.41 -8.78
C VAL A 165 -10.34 1.65 -9.40
N LEU A 166 -9.59 0.59 -9.70
CA LEU A 166 -8.29 0.72 -10.35
C LEU A 166 -8.40 1.23 -11.79
N THR A 167 -9.47 0.88 -12.49
CA THR A 167 -9.73 1.33 -13.87
C THR A 167 -10.03 2.82 -13.90
N GLU A 168 -10.80 3.32 -12.92
CA GLU A 168 -11.09 4.74 -12.78
C GLU A 168 -9.83 5.54 -12.41
N ALA A 169 -9.04 5.03 -11.45
CA ALA A 169 -7.83 5.71 -10.99
C ALA A 169 -6.67 5.66 -11.99
N TYR A 170 -6.50 4.53 -12.68
CA TYR A 170 -5.34 4.21 -13.52
C TYR A 170 -5.74 3.52 -14.84
N PRO A 171 -6.57 4.17 -15.68
CA PRO A 171 -7.18 3.53 -16.85
C PRO A 171 -6.15 3.00 -17.86
N SER A 172 -5.06 3.74 -18.06
CA SER A 172 -4.00 3.35 -19.01
C SER A 172 -3.25 2.11 -18.54
N GLN A 173 -2.98 2.01 -17.24
CA GLN A 173 -2.24 0.90 -16.63
C GLN A 173 -3.09 -0.38 -16.60
N VAL A 174 -4.39 -0.27 -16.30
CA VAL A 174 -5.31 -1.41 -16.35
C VAL A 174 -5.52 -1.87 -17.79
N LYS A 175 -5.75 -0.95 -18.73
CA LYS A 175 -5.92 -1.27 -20.15
C LYS A 175 -4.70 -1.94 -20.76
N ALA A 176 -3.49 -1.61 -20.31
CA ALA A 176 -2.26 -2.25 -20.75
C ALA A 176 -2.20 -3.75 -20.39
N VAL A 177 -3.01 -4.22 -19.43
CA VAL A 177 -3.17 -5.64 -19.11
C VAL A 177 -4.28 -6.23 -19.97
N GLU A 178 -3.99 -6.40 -21.26
CA GLU A 178 -4.90 -7.08 -22.19
C GLU A 178 -4.84 -8.59 -21.94
N ILE A 179 -5.96 -9.17 -21.49
CA ILE A 179 -6.10 -10.60 -21.27
C ILE A 179 -6.65 -11.26 -22.53
N VAL A 180 -5.91 -12.25 -23.05
CA VAL A 180 -6.39 -13.06 -24.17
C VAL A 180 -7.54 -13.98 -23.69
N PRO A 181 -8.71 -13.98 -24.35
CA PRO A 181 -9.81 -14.87 -23.99
C PRO A 181 -9.35 -16.34 -23.92
N GLY A 182 -9.68 -17.03 -22.83
CA GLY A 182 -9.29 -18.42 -22.61
C GLY A 182 -7.89 -18.62 -22.01
N MET A 183 -7.13 -17.55 -21.76
CA MET A 183 -5.86 -17.61 -21.02
C MET A 183 -5.94 -16.86 -19.69
N THR A 184 -5.27 -17.40 -18.68
CA THR A 184 -4.96 -16.68 -17.45
C THR A 184 -3.79 -15.71 -17.66
N LEU A 185 -3.71 -14.68 -16.81
CA LEU A 185 -2.57 -13.75 -16.82
C LEU A 185 -1.24 -14.49 -16.65
N VAL A 186 -1.19 -15.51 -15.78
CA VAL A 186 0.01 -16.33 -15.58
C VAL A 186 0.40 -17.08 -16.84
N GLU A 187 -0.54 -17.72 -17.54
CA GLU A 187 -0.27 -18.43 -18.80
C GLU A 187 0.24 -17.48 -19.88
N GLN A 188 -0.38 -16.31 -20.03
CA GLN A 188 0.04 -15.31 -21.00
C GLN A 188 1.46 -14.79 -20.70
N LYS A 189 1.77 -14.54 -19.42
CA LYS A 189 3.12 -14.14 -18.99
C LYS A 189 4.14 -15.26 -19.17
N LEU A 190 3.74 -16.51 -18.99
CA LEU A 190 4.60 -17.65 -19.32
C LEU A 190 4.92 -17.59 -20.82
N VAL A 191 3.94 -17.55 -21.70
CA VAL A 191 4.18 -17.44 -23.15
C VAL A 191 5.10 -16.25 -23.48
N ALA A 192 4.84 -15.08 -22.90
CA ALA A 192 5.68 -13.89 -23.10
C ALA A 192 7.13 -14.10 -22.65
N SER A 193 7.36 -14.67 -21.46
CA SER A 193 8.71 -14.92 -20.94
C SER A 193 9.51 -15.87 -21.85
N LEU A 194 8.86 -16.89 -22.41
CA LEU A 194 9.49 -17.80 -23.37
C LEU A 194 9.86 -17.09 -24.67
N ASN A 195 8.93 -16.32 -25.24
CA ASN A 195 9.17 -15.55 -26.47
C ASN A 195 10.33 -14.57 -26.28
N TYR A 196 10.40 -13.89 -25.13
CA TYR A 196 11.51 -12.99 -24.82
C TYR A 196 12.85 -13.71 -24.68
N ILE A 197 12.89 -14.97 -24.22
CA ILE A 197 14.11 -15.77 -24.20
C ILE A 197 14.57 -16.09 -25.64
N TYR A 198 13.65 -16.50 -26.52
CA TYR A 198 13.99 -16.77 -27.92
C TYR A 198 14.47 -15.53 -28.68
N ASP A 199 13.90 -14.37 -28.36
CA ASP A 199 14.31 -13.06 -28.88
C ASP A 199 15.60 -12.51 -28.25
N ALA A 200 16.25 -13.24 -27.35
CA ALA A 200 17.39 -12.79 -26.54
C ALA A 200 17.14 -11.52 -25.69
N LYS A 201 15.87 -11.20 -25.40
CA LYS A 201 15.43 -10.08 -24.53
C LYS A 201 15.33 -10.54 -23.08
N TYR A 202 16.44 -10.99 -22.51
CA TYR A 202 16.47 -11.67 -21.21
C TYR A 202 15.96 -10.83 -20.03
N ASP A 203 16.21 -9.52 -20.02
CA ASP A 203 15.69 -8.64 -18.95
C ASP A 203 14.16 -8.58 -18.95
N ARG A 204 13.53 -8.60 -20.13
CA ARG A 204 12.06 -8.67 -20.25
C ARG A 204 11.53 -10.04 -19.84
N ALA A 205 12.23 -11.12 -20.20
CA ALA A 205 11.86 -12.47 -19.74
C ALA A 205 11.89 -12.57 -18.21
N ILE A 206 12.94 -12.04 -17.56
CA ILE A 206 13.06 -11.98 -16.10
C ILE A 206 11.91 -11.18 -15.51
N LEU A 207 11.58 -10.04 -16.12
CA LEU A 207 10.49 -9.19 -15.66
C LEU A 207 9.14 -9.92 -15.69
N GLU A 208 8.81 -10.61 -16.77
CA GLU A 208 7.57 -11.41 -16.84
C GLU A 208 7.59 -12.60 -15.86
N CYS A 209 8.75 -13.23 -15.65
CA CYS A 209 8.90 -14.28 -14.64
C CYS A 209 8.70 -13.74 -13.22
N ASN A 210 9.21 -12.54 -12.91
CA ASN A 210 9.00 -11.92 -11.60
C ASN A 210 7.51 -11.67 -11.35
N ASP A 211 6.79 -11.15 -12.33
CA ASP A 211 5.34 -10.95 -12.21
C ASP A 211 4.60 -12.28 -11.95
N ILE A 212 5.01 -13.37 -12.61
CA ILE A 212 4.42 -14.70 -12.34
C ILE A 212 4.74 -15.13 -10.91
N LEU A 213 5.97 -14.95 -10.43
CA LEU A 213 6.40 -15.39 -9.11
C LEU A 213 5.81 -14.55 -7.97
N GLU A 214 5.42 -13.30 -8.23
CA GLU A 214 4.61 -12.51 -7.29
C GLU A 214 3.20 -13.10 -7.12
N LEU A 215 2.62 -13.66 -8.18
CA LEU A 215 1.30 -14.32 -8.16
C LEU A 215 1.39 -15.78 -7.69
N GLU A 216 2.42 -16.49 -8.12
CA GLU A 216 2.63 -17.91 -7.89
C GLU A 216 4.09 -18.17 -7.50
N PRO A 217 4.45 -17.99 -6.22
CA PRO A 217 5.84 -18.10 -5.76
C PRO A 217 6.51 -19.45 -6.05
N ASN A 218 5.71 -20.51 -6.22
CA ASN A 218 6.18 -21.87 -6.47
C ASN A 218 6.03 -22.30 -7.94
N ASN A 219 5.85 -21.36 -8.88
CA ASN A 219 5.71 -21.70 -10.29
C ASN A 219 7.07 -22.17 -10.87
N VAL A 220 7.23 -23.50 -10.98
CA VAL A 220 8.47 -24.15 -11.43
C VAL A 220 8.88 -23.67 -12.84
N MET A 221 7.92 -23.49 -13.74
CA MET A 221 8.21 -23.05 -15.11
C MET A 221 8.75 -21.61 -15.14
N ALA A 222 8.19 -20.70 -14.35
CA ALA A 222 8.71 -19.34 -14.22
C ALA A 222 10.12 -19.32 -13.63
N LEU A 223 10.40 -20.10 -12.58
CA LEU A 223 11.75 -20.22 -12.01
C LEU A 223 12.75 -20.77 -13.04
N LYS A 224 12.38 -21.82 -13.79
CA LYS A 224 13.22 -22.38 -14.86
C LYS A 224 13.61 -21.30 -15.88
N ARG A 225 12.62 -20.58 -16.40
CA ARG A 225 12.82 -19.53 -17.41
C ARG A 225 13.62 -18.34 -16.87
N GLN A 226 13.35 -17.93 -15.64
CA GLN A 226 14.10 -16.87 -14.97
C GLN A 226 15.58 -17.27 -14.82
N GLY A 227 15.87 -18.49 -14.37
CA GLY A 227 17.22 -19.02 -14.27
C GLY A 227 17.92 -19.05 -15.63
N SER A 228 17.26 -19.53 -16.69
CA SER A 228 17.81 -19.54 -18.05
C SER A 228 18.10 -18.14 -18.58
N ALA A 229 17.24 -17.17 -18.31
CA ALA A 229 17.46 -15.78 -18.69
C ALA A 229 18.67 -15.17 -17.94
N TYR A 230 18.82 -15.43 -16.63
CA TYR A 230 20.00 -15.01 -15.87
C TYR A 230 21.29 -15.67 -16.37
N TYR A 231 21.24 -16.95 -16.72
CA TYR A 231 22.37 -17.68 -17.27
C TYR A 231 22.82 -17.08 -18.61
N ALA A 232 21.87 -16.76 -19.49
CA ALA A 232 22.15 -16.11 -20.77
C ALA A 232 22.77 -14.71 -20.59
N LEU A 233 22.38 -13.98 -19.54
CA LEU A 233 23.01 -12.72 -19.11
C LEU A 233 24.37 -12.91 -18.40
N LYS A 234 24.95 -14.12 -18.42
CA LYS A 234 26.21 -14.48 -17.75
C LYS A 234 26.20 -14.30 -16.23
N LYS A 235 25.01 -14.21 -15.62
CA LYS A 235 24.81 -14.18 -14.16
C LYS A 235 24.67 -15.60 -13.62
N THR A 236 25.68 -16.43 -13.86
CA THR A 236 25.64 -17.89 -13.68
C THR A 236 25.30 -18.31 -12.25
N GLU A 237 25.91 -17.70 -11.23
CA GLU A 237 25.62 -18.07 -9.83
C GLU A 237 24.16 -17.79 -9.45
N ARG A 238 23.61 -16.67 -9.92
CA ARG A 238 22.20 -16.34 -9.71
C ARG A 238 21.28 -17.32 -10.42
N ALA A 239 21.61 -17.72 -11.65
CA ALA A 239 20.88 -18.75 -12.37
C ALA A 239 20.88 -20.10 -11.63
N LYS A 240 22.06 -20.56 -11.18
CA LYS A 240 22.20 -21.79 -10.40
C LYS A 240 21.41 -21.74 -9.10
N GLN A 241 21.40 -20.61 -8.40
CA GLN A 241 20.56 -20.43 -7.22
C GLN A 241 19.07 -20.63 -7.55
N ILE A 242 18.56 -19.93 -8.55
CA ILE A 242 17.14 -20.00 -8.95
C ILE A 242 16.76 -21.41 -9.41
N TRP A 243 17.63 -22.06 -10.20
CA TRP A 243 17.39 -23.44 -10.62
C TRP A 243 17.42 -24.45 -9.47
N ARG A 244 18.25 -24.23 -8.43
CA ARG A 244 18.18 -25.05 -7.21
C ARG A 244 16.85 -24.85 -6.48
N GLU A 245 16.30 -23.64 -6.44
CA GLU A 245 14.96 -23.39 -5.88
C GLU A 245 13.87 -24.11 -6.68
N ALA A 246 13.92 -24.03 -8.02
CA ALA A 246 13.01 -24.77 -8.88
C ALA A 246 13.12 -26.29 -8.69
N LEU A 247 14.34 -26.81 -8.53
CA LEU A 247 14.60 -28.24 -8.34
C LEU A 247 14.11 -28.74 -6.98
N LYS A 248 14.13 -27.90 -5.93
CA LYS A 248 13.48 -28.26 -4.65
C LYS A 248 11.99 -28.49 -4.80
N LEU A 249 11.33 -27.74 -5.67
CA LEU A 249 9.90 -27.86 -5.97
C LEU A 249 9.59 -29.03 -6.91
N ASN A 250 10.50 -29.35 -7.84
CA ASN A 250 10.40 -30.51 -8.73
C ASN A 250 11.71 -31.30 -8.83
N PRO A 251 12.02 -32.20 -7.86
CA PRO A 251 13.33 -32.86 -7.76
C PRO A 251 13.68 -33.78 -8.93
N LYS A 252 12.68 -34.23 -9.70
CA LYS A 252 12.84 -35.17 -10.82
C LYS A 252 12.95 -34.49 -12.18
N ASP A 253 13.00 -33.15 -12.21
CA ASP A 253 13.13 -32.39 -13.46
C ASP A 253 14.54 -32.58 -14.05
N ALA A 254 14.65 -33.40 -15.09
CA ALA A 254 15.92 -33.73 -15.75
C ALA A 254 16.59 -32.50 -16.38
N GLU A 255 15.81 -31.51 -16.84
CA GLU A 255 16.33 -30.30 -17.44
C GLU A 255 17.02 -29.43 -16.39
N LEU A 256 16.38 -29.23 -15.23
CA LEU A 256 16.98 -28.52 -14.10
C LEU A 256 18.26 -29.19 -13.59
N GLN A 257 18.28 -30.53 -13.53
CA GLN A 257 19.48 -31.28 -13.17
C GLN A 257 20.61 -31.09 -14.19
N SER A 258 20.28 -31.00 -15.48
CA SER A 258 21.24 -30.72 -16.55
C SER A 258 21.81 -29.30 -16.44
N PHE A 259 20.95 -28.30 -16.22
CA PHE A 259 21.36 -26.90 -16.09
C PHE A 259 22.37 -26.66 -14.95
N LEU A 260 22.25 -27.40 -13.84
CA LEU A 260 23.17 -27.26 -12.71
C LEU A 260 24.55 -27.91 -12.92
N LYS A 261 24.71 -28.72 -13.97
CA LYS A 261 25.98 -29.37 -14.33
C LYS A 261 26.84 -28.53 -15.28
N GLN A 262 26.25 -27.52 -15.92
CA GLN A 262 26.95 -26.55 -16.78
C GLN A 262 27.66 -25.49 -15.94
#